data_AF-A0A2R7UP60-F1
#
_entry.id   AF-A0A2R7UP60-F1
#
_cell.length_a   1.000
_cell.length_b   1.000
_cell.length_c   1.000
_cell.angle_alpha   90.00
_cell.angle_beta   90.00
_cell.angle_gamma   90.00
#
_symmetry.space_group_name_H-M   'P 1'
#
loop_
_entity.id
_entity.type
_entity.pdbx_description
1 polymer ?
#
loop_
_entity_poly.entity_id
_entity_poly.type
_entity_poly.pdbx_seq_one_letter_code
_entity_poly.pdbx_strand_id
1 'polypeptide(L)'
;MLLNLFNEMRAAKVPVSVRELLDLHQALQKRVVFADMDEFYYLARAILVKDERHFDKFDRAFAAYFKGLENLDRHIEALIPEDWLRKEFERSLTDEERAQIQSLGGLDKL
;
A
#
# COMPACT_ATOMS: atom_id res chain seq x y z
N MET A 1 -1.60 8.68 2.70
CA MET A 1 -2.08 7.64 1.77
C MET A 1 -3.50 7.92 1.28
N LEU A 2 -4.58 7.72 2.07
CA LEU A 2 -5.97 7.87 1.56
C LEU A 2 -6.37 9.29 1.11
N LEU A 3 -5.79 10.34 1.73
CA LEU A 3 -6.03 11.72 1.30
C LEU A 3 -5.51 11.97 -0.13
N ASN A 4 -4.42 11.33 -0.53
CA ASN A 4 -3.89 11.46 -1.88
C ASN A 4 -4.80 10.76 -2.89
N LEU A 5 -5.27 9.55 -2.57
CA LEU A 5 -6.30 8.86 -3.36
C LEU A 5 -7.55 9.72 -3.51
N PHE A 6 -8.04 10.30 -2.41
CA PHE A 6 -9.20 11.20 -2.43
C PHE A 6 -8.98 12.45 -3.28
N ASN A 7 -7.78 13.04 -3.23
CA ASN A 7 -7.42 14.18 -4.07
C ASN A 7 -7.35 13.80 -5.55
N GLU A 8 -6.80 12.62 -5.86
CA GLU A 8 -6.75 12.10 -7.23
C GLU A 8 -8.17 11.88 -7.80
N MET A 9 -9.08 11.34 -6.99
CA MET A 9 -10.50 11.19 -7.37
C MET A 9 -11.16 12.53 -7.66
N ARG A 10 -10.90 13.56 -6.84
CA ARG A 10 -11.40 14.92 -7.09
C ARG A 10 -10.80 15.53 -8.36
N ALA A 11 -9.49 15.35 -8.58
CA ALA A 11 -8.81 15.83 -9.78
C ALA A 11 -9.39 15.18 -11.05
N ALA A 12 -9.72 13.88 -10.98
CA ALA A 12 -10.38 13.13 -12.04
C ALA A 12 -11.90 13.44 -12.18
N LYS A 13 -12.44 14.36 -11.39
CA LYS A 13 -13.85 14.77 -11.40
C LYS A 13 -14.81 13.61 -11.09
N VAL A 14 -14.41 12.72 -10.18
CA VAL A 14 -15.31 11.79 -9.49
C VAL A 14 -15.99 12.58 -8.35
N PRO A 15 -17.33 12.52 -8.20
CA PRO A 15 -18.08 13.30 -7.22
C PRO A 15 -17.94 12.70 -5.82
N VAL A 16 -16.71 12.67 -5.30
CA VAL A 16 -16.41 12.21 -3.95
C VAL A 16 -16.60 13.32 -2.91
N SER A 17 -16.96 12.93 -1.70
CA SER A 17 -17.21 13.76 -0.54
C SER A 17 -16.40 13.27 0.66
N VAL A 18 -16.25 14.16 1.65
CA VAL A 18 -15.56 13.81 2.90
C VAL A 18 -16.25 12.65 3.62
N ARG A 19 -17.57 12.51 3.48
CA ARG A 19 -18.31 11.40 4.08
C ARG A 19 -17.82 10.05 3.55
N GLU A 20 -17.69 9.91 2.23
CA GLU A 20 -17.26 8.64 1.63
C GLU A 20 -15.80 8.33 1.96
N LEU A 21 -14.95 9.34 2.11
CA LEU A 21 -13.60 9.15 2.63
C LEU A 21 -13.61 8.61 4.07
N LEU A 22 -14.46 9.14 4.95
CA LEU A 22 -14.59 8.67 6.33
C LEU A 22 -15.18 7.26 6.39
N ASP A 23 -16.13 6.93 5.51
CA ASP A 23 -16.69 5.59 5.40
C ASP A 23 -15.62 4.58 4.96
N LEU A 24 -14.77 4.94 3.98
CA LEU A 24 -13.64 4.10 3.55
C LEU A 24 -12.64 3.90 4.69
N HIS A 25 -12.33 4.95 5.43
CA HIS A 25 -11.45 4.87 6.60
C HIS A 25 -12.02 3.92 7.66
N GLN A 26 -13.32 4.02 7.96
CA GLN A 26 -13.97 3.16 8.93
C GLN A 26 -14.00 1.69 8.47
N ALA A 27 -14.23 1.42 7.19
CA ALA A 27 -14.20 0.06 6.64
C ALA A 27 -12.82 -0.59 6.80
N LEU A 28 -11.74 0.16 6.55
CA LEU A 28 -10.39 -0.30 6.76
C LEU A 28 -10.06 -0.51 8.25
N GLN A 29 -10.51 0.39 9.13
CA GLN A 29 -10.36 0.22 10.58
C GLN A 29 -11.01 -1.08 11.08
N LYS A 30 -12.15 -1.45 10.47
CA LYS A 30 -12.86 -2.70 10.78
C LYS A 30 -12.30 -3.92 10.05
N ARG A 31 -11.22 -3.77 9.27
CA ARG A 31 -10.59 -4.83 8.47
C ARG A 31 -11.58 -5.53 7.54
N VAL A 32 -12.48 -4.78 6.90
CA VAL A 32 -13.39 -5.32 5.87
C VAL A 32 -12.60 -5.93 4.71
N VAL A 33 -11.43 -5.35 4.41
CA VAL A 33 -10.41 -5.88 3.50
C VAL A 33 -9.05 -5.76 4.18
N PHE A 34 -8.12 -6.66 3.89
CA PHE A 34 -6.79 -6.66 4.50
C PHE A 34 -5.72 -7.18 3.54
N ALA A 35 -4.67 -6.38 3.33
CA ALA A 35 -3.49 -6.74 2.54
C ALA A 35 -3.79 -7.28 1.13
N ASP A 36 -4.97 -6.98 0.57
CA ASP A 36 -5.38 -7.37 -0.76
C ASP A 36 -5.77 -6.13 -1.58
N MET A 37 -5.16 -6.02 -2.75
CA MET A 37 -5.28 -4.88 -3.64
C MET A 37 -6.56 -4.86 -4.46
N ASP A 38 -7.01 -6.04 -4.90
CA ASP A 38 -8.22 -6.18 -5.69
C ASP A 38 -9.45 -5.97 -4.81
N GLU A 39 -9.45 -6.54 -3.60
CA GLU A 39 -10.50 -6.29 -2.62
C GLU A 39 -10.57 -4.82 -2.22
N PHE A 40 -9.41 -4.17 -2.02
CA PHE A 40 -9.38 -2.74 -1.73
C PHE A 40 -9.95 -1.91 -2.89
N TYR A 41 -9.63 -2.26 -4.14
CA TYR A 41 -10.20 -1.62 -5.32
C TYR A 41 -11.73 -1.70 -5.32
N TYR A 42 -12.30 -2.89 -5.12
CA TYR A 42 -13.75 -3.08 -5.10
C TYR A 42 -14.42 -2.34 -3.94
N LEU A 43 -13.84 -2.40 -2.73
CA LEU A 43 -14.32 -1.66 -1.56
C LEU A 43 -14.30 -0.15 -1.82
N ALA A 44 -13.19 0.37 -2.32
CA ALA A 44 -13.04 1.79 -2.62
C ALA A 44 -14.04 2.25 -3.68
N ARG A 45 -14.26 1.48 -4.75
CA ARG A 45 -15.24 1.81 -5.78
C ARG A 45 -16.66 1.85 -5.22
N ALA A 46 -17.03 0.85 -4.41
CA ALA A 46 -18.35 0.76 -3.78
C ALA A 46 -18.63 1.94 -2.82
N ILE A 47 -17.60 2.38 -2.09
CA ILE A 47 -17.74 3.48 -1.14
C ILE A 47 -17.65 4.86 -1.81
N LEU A 48 -16.74 5.05 -2.76
CA LEU A 48 -16.44 6.38 -3.31
C LEU A 48 -17.31 6.75 -4.52
N VAL A 49 -17.94 5.78 -5.19
CA VAL A 49 -18.70 6.03 -6.42
C VAL A 49 -20.17 5.66 -6.22
N LYS A 50 -21.06 6.66 -6.27
CA LYS A 50 -22.51 6.49 -6.07
C LYS A 50 -23.31 6.29 -7.35
N ASP A 51 -22.65 6.46 -8.49
CA ASP A 51 -23.29 6.44 -9.79
C ASP A 51 -22.31 5.87 -10.81
N GLU A 52 -22.76 4.84 -11.54
CA GLU A 52 -21.96 4.05 -12.48
C GLU A 52 -21.34 4.88 -13.61
N ARG A 53 -21.92 6.06 -13.92
CA ARG A 53 -21.37 6.97 -14.93
C ARG A 53 -19.98 7.50 -14.57
N HIS A 54 -19.56 7.35 -13.32
CA HIS A 54 -18.24 7.76 -12.85
C HIS A 54 -17.24 6.60 -12.73
N PHE A 55 -17.61 5.36 -13.06
CA PHE A 55 -16.70 4.21 -12.97
C PHE A 55 -15.45 4.41 -13.82
N ASP A 56 -15.60 4.85 -15.07
CA ASP A 56 -14.47 5.03 -15.99
C ASP A 56 -13.46 6.07 -15.46
N LYS A 57 -13.96 7.14 -14.82
CA LYS A 57 -13.12 8.17 -14.18
C LYS A 57 -12.41 7.62 -12.95
N PHE A 58 -13.13 6.86 -12.13
CA PHE A 58 -12.58 6.21 -10.94
C PHE A 58 -11.46 5.24 -11.33
N ASP A 59 -11.70 4.37 -12.31
CA ASP A 59 -10.74 3.34 -12.74
C ASP A 59 -9.43 3.97 -13.21
N ARG A 60 -9.54 5.02 -14.03
CA ARG A 60 -8.37 5.78 -14.51
C ARG A 60 -7.61 6.46 -13.36
N ALA A 61 -8.32 7.11 -12.44
CA ALA A 61 -7.73 7.81 -11.30
C ALA A 61 -7.06 6.82 -10.33
N PHE A 62 -7.71 5.69 -10.07
CA PHE A 62 -7.22 4.64 -9.19
C PHE A 62 -5.95 4.02 -9.78
N ALA A 63 -5.96 3.66 -11.06
CA ALA A 63 -4.79 3.13 -11.74
C ALA A 63 -3.61 4.12 -11.75
N ALA A 64 -3.87 5.42 -11.95
CA ALA A 64 -2.84 6.46 -11.91
C ALA A 64 -2.22 6.60 -10.51
N TYR A 65 -3.05 6.61 -9.46
CA TYR A 65 -2.60 6.66 -8.07
C TYR A 65 -1.69 5.47 -7.73
N PHE A 66 -2.08 4.25 -8.08
CA PHE A 66 -1.31 3.04 -7.76
C PHE A 66 -0.03 2.90 -8.58
N LYS A 67 -0.02 3.26 -9.87
CA LYS A 67 1.23 3.36 -10.63
C LYS A 67 2.20 4.37 -10.02
N GLY A 68 1.68 5.46 -9.45
CA GLY A 68 2.50 6.41 -8.68
C GLY A 68 3.13 5.78 -7.44
N LEU A 69 2.40 4.92 -6.73
CA LEU A 69 2.90 4.19 -5.56
C LEU A 69 3.96 3.15 -5.93
N GLU A 70 3.74 2.34 -6.97
CA GLU A 70 4.74 1.35 -7.43
C GLU A 70 6.06 2.02 -7.81
N ASN A 71 6.00 3.19 -8.45
CA ASN A 71 7.18 3.96 -8.74
C ASN A 71 7.87 4.44 -7.45
N LEU A 72 7.12 4.96 -6.49
CA LEU A 72 7.69 5.41 -5.21
C LEU A 72 8.38 4.27 -4.46
N ASP A 73 7.78 3.08 -4.39
CA ASP A 73 8.37 1.92 -3.72
C ASP A 73 9.69 1.51 -4.37
N ARG A 74 9.77 1.48 -5.71
CA ARG A 74 11.04 1.24 -6.42
C ARG A 74 12.10 2.30 -6.13
N HIS A 75 11.71 3.57 -5.98
CA HIS A 75 12.66 4.62 -5.63
C HIS A 75 13.13 4.48 -4.17
N ILE A 76 12.25 4.07 -3.26
CA ILE A 76 12.61 3.79 -1.86
C ILE A 76 13.57 2.60 -1.79
N GLU A 77 13.29 1.50 -2.50
CA GLU A 77 14.19 0.34 -2.61
C GLU A 77 15.57 0.76 -3.16
N ALA A 78 15.61 1.60 -4.19
CA ALA A 78 16.86 2.12 -4.74
C ALA A 78 17.62 3.06 -3.78
N LEU A 79 16.93 3.67 -2.81
CA LEU A 79 17.50 4.60 -1.83
C LEU A 79 17.98 3.92 -0.54
N ILE A 80 17.46 2.74 -0.20
CA ILE A 80 17.84 1.99 1.01
C ILE A 80 19.05 1.09 0.68
N PRO A 81 20.24 1.35 1.26
CA PRO A 81 21.37 0.46 1.08
C PRO A 81 21.09 -0.92 1.68
N GLU A 82 21.38 -2.00 0.94
CA GLU A 82 21.23 -3.38 1.43
C GLU A 82 21.99 -3.62 2.75
N ASP A 83 23.13 -2.97 2.93
CA ASP A 83 23.95 -3.08 4.14
C ASP A 83 23.22 -2.60 5.41
N TRP A 84 22.30 -1.64 5.27
CA TRP A 84 21.51 -1.12 6.40
C TRP A 84 20.41 -2.10 6.78
N LEU A 85 19.73 -2.67 5.79
CA LEU A 85 18.76 -3.74 5.97
C LEU A 85 19.40 -4.96 6.66
N ARG A 86 20.57 -5.37 6.20
CA ARG A 86 21.33 -6.49 6.78
C ARG A 86 21.70 -6.23 8.25
N LYS A 87 22.22 -5.04 8.56
CA LYS A 87 22.57 -4.67 9.94
C LYS A 87 21.37 -4.60 10.88
N GLU A 88 20.24 -4.11 10.40
CA GLU A 88 19.02 -4.07 11.22
C GLU A 88 18.45 -5.47 11.46
N PHE A 89 18.53 -6.33 10.44
CA PHE A 89 18.19 -7.76 10.56
C PHE A 89 19.10 -8.47 11.57
N GLU A 90 20.42 -8.25 11.52
CA GLU A 90 21.37 -8.77 12.50
C GLU A 90 21.13 -8.28 13.93
N ARG A 91 20.66 -7.03 14.09
CA ARG A 91 20.34 -6.45 15.41
C ARG A 91 19.03 -6.99 15.99
N SER A 92 18.08 -7.38 15.16
CA SER A 92 16.76 -7.87 15.58
C SER A 92 16.71 -9.36 15.89
N LEU A 93 17.71 -10.14 15.46
CA LEU A 93 17.85 -11.56 15.82
C LEU A 93 18.26 -11.76 17.29
N THR A 94 17.62 -12.72 17.95
CA THR A 94 18.04 -13.25 19.25
C THR A 94 19.30 -14.12 19.11
N ASP A 95 20.01 -14.36 20.22
CA ASP A 95 21.28 -15.11 20.19
C ASP A 95 21.13 -16.54 19.63
N GLU A 96 19.97 -17.17 19.86
CA GLU A 96 19.62 -18.49 19.32
C GLU A 96 19.43 -18.44 17.80
N GLU A 97 18.72 -17.43 17.29
CA GLU A 97 18.48 -17.25 15.85
C GLU A 97 19.77 -16.88 15.10
N ARG A 98 20.67 -16.10 15.73
CA ARG A 98 22.00 -15.79 15.17
C ARG A 98 22.86 -17.03 14.99
N ALA A 99 22.87 -17.92 15.99
CA ALA A 99 23.62 -19.17 15.93
C ALA A 99 23.09 -20.09 14.82
N GLN A 100 21.76 -20.13 14.65
CA GLN A 100 21.11 -20.93 13.61
C GLN A 100 21.44 -20.40 12.20
N ILE A 101 21.44 -19.09 11.99
CA ILE A 101 21.82 -18.47 10.71
C ILE A 101 23.32 -18.64 10.42
N GLN A 102 24.19 -18.59 11.43
CA GLN A 102 25.61 -18.92 11.26
C GLN A 102 25.82 -20.38 10.84
N SER A 103 25.05 -21.32 11.38
CA SER A 103 25.12 -22.74 10.99
C SER A 103 24.67 -23.01 9.56
N LEU A 104 23.77 -22.18 9.02
CA LEU A 104 23.22 -22.31 7.67
C LEU A 104 24.09 -21.63 6.60
N GLY A 105 25.21 -21.00 7.00
CA GLY A 105 26.20 -20.43 6.08
C GLY A 105 26.10 -18.91 5.89
N GLY A 106 25.49 -18.20 6.85
CA GLY A 106 25.41 -16.75 6.88
C GLY A 106 24.31 -16.17 6.00
N LEU A 107 24.03 -14.87 6.21
CA LEU A 107 23.02 -14.09 5.47
C LEU A 107 23.31 -13.95 3.96
N ASP A 108 24.45 -14.43 3.47
CA ASP A 108 24.81 -14.42 2.04
C ASP A 108 24.25 -15.60 1.23
N LYS A 109 23.68 -16.61 1.91
CA LYS A 109 23.09 -17.81 1.28
C LYS A 109 21.56 -17.88 1.32
N LEU A 110 20.91 -16.91 1.98
CA LEU A 110 19.46 -16.70 1.98
C LEU A 110 19.11 -15.68 0.89
#